data_AF-A0A914LJC1-F1
#
_entry.id   AF-A0A914LJC1-F1
#
_cell.length_a   1.000
_cell.length_b   1.000
_cell.length_c   1.000
_cell.angle_alpha   90.00
_cell.angle_beta   90.00
_cell.angle_gamma   90.00
#
_symmetry.space_group_name_H-M   'P 1'
#
loop_
_entity.id
_entity.type
_entity.pdbx_description
1 polymer ?
#
loop_
_entity_poly.entity_id
_entity_poly.type
_entity_poly.pdbx_seq_one_letter_code
_entity_poly.pdbx_strand_id
1 'polypeptide(L)'
;NVPIYVRCANCQLIRPLPEARGHYCWCRHCYTYYCSRSCRQRDWERHRDKCSFARINSLCKEVIMKVRRDPETQFHMSRVAREGFRREGRGSVNIRLISAYSAQLYLEKGWQIFARHDPNQLLFYYPIQALIDQRKELV
;
A
#
# COMPACT_ATOMS: atom_id res chain seq x y z
N ASN A 1 -8.19 23.66 23.09
CA ASN A 1 -8.48 22.24 22.79
C ASN A 1 -9.71 22.19 21.91
N VAL A 2 -9.57 21.88 20.62
CA VAL A 2 -10.73 21.83 19.70
C VAL A 2 -11.46 20.49 19.92
N PRO A 3 -12.78 20.47 20.13
CA PRO A 3 -13.53 19.23 20.30
C PRO A 3 -13.45 18.36 19.04
N ILE A 4 -13.04 17.10 19.21
CA ILE A 4 -12.98 16.10 18.12
C ILE A 4 -14.30 15.35 18.08
N TYR A 5 -14.87 15.21 16.88
CA TYR A 5 -16.11 14.47 16.64
C TYR A 5 -15.87 13.26 15.76
N VAL A 6 -16.70 12.23 15.95
CA VAL A 6 -16.68 11.01 15.15
C VAL A 6 -18.04 10.84 14.49
N ARG A 7 -18.04 10.53 13.19
CA ARG A 7 -19.23 10.26 12.40
C ARG A 7 -19.34 8.76 12.08
N CYS A 8 -20.51 8.18 12.30
CA CYS A 8 -20.83 6.84 11.83
C CYS A 8 -20.93 6.83 10.30
N ALA A 9 -20.17 5.96 9.62
CA ALA A 9 -20.18 5.90 8.15
C ALA A 9 -21.50 5.41 7.55
N ASN A 10 -22.29 4.63 8.30
CA ASN A 10 -23.60 4.14 7.85
C ASN A 10 -24.72 5.17 8.08
N CYS A 11 -25.07 5.43 9.35
CA CYS A 11 -26.24 6.25 9.70
C CYS A 11 -25.94 7.74 9.89
N GLN A 12 -24.71 8.18 9.63
CA GLN A 12 -24.26 9.57 9.77
C GLN A 12 -24.35 10.17 11.19
N LEU A 13 -24.69 9.39 12.23
CA LEU A 13 -24.70 9.86 13.61
C LEU A 13 -23.33 10.40 14.03
N ILE A 14 -23.31 11.65 14.50
CA ILE A 14 -22.11 12.34 14.99
C ILE A 14 -22.14 12.36 16.52
N ARG A 15 -21.01 12.04 17.14
CA ARG A 15 -20.81 12.14 18.60
C ARG A 15 -19.45 12.75 18.91
N PRO A 16 -19.30 13.50 20.01
CA PRO A 16 -17.97 13.84 20.53
C PRO A 16 -17.14 12.57 20.76
N LEU A 17 -15.84 12.61 20.45
CA LEU A 17 -14.94 11.48 20.62
C LEU A 17 -14.98 10.86 22.04
N PRO A 18 -15.06 11.65 23.14
CA PRO A 18 -15.21 11.08 24.49
C PRO A 18 -16.47 10.23 24.67
N GLU A 19 -17.61 10.65 24.12
CA GLU A 19 -18.89 9.90 24.17
C GLU A 19 -18.87 8.68 23.26
N ALA A 20 -18.19 8.78 22.12
CA ALA A 20 -18.05 7.66 21.18
C ALA A 20 -17.11 6.57 21.72
N ARG A 21 -16.20 6.93 22.63
CA ARG A 21 -15.18 6.03 23.19
C ARG A 21 -15.84 4.88 23.94
N GLY A 22 -15.50 3.64 23.57
CA GLY A 22 -16.06 2.43 24.19
C GLY A 22 -17.35 1.90 23.55
N HIS A 23 -18.10 2.72 22.82
CA HIS A 23 -19.34 2.29 22.14
C HIS A 23 -19.19 2.19 20.62
N TYR A 24 -18.41 3.08 20.01
CA TYR A 24 -18.13 3.00 18.58
C TYR A 24 -17.12 1.88 18.28
N CYS A 25 -17.34 1.18 17.16
CA CYS A 25 -16.37 0.26 16.60
C CYS A 25 -15.74 0.87 15.34
N TRP A 26 -14.50 0.48 15.03
CA TRP A 26 -13.79 0.99 13.87
C TRP A 26 -13.08 -0.11 13.09
N CYS A 27 -12.85 0.13 11.81
CA CYS A 27 -11.98 -0.71 11.00
C CYS A 27 -10.52 -0.38 11.30
N ARG A 28 -9.70 -1.39 11.62
CA ARG A 28 -8.27 -1.21 11.90
C ARG A 28 -7.45 -0.83 10.67
N HIS A 29 -7.96 -1.10 9.46
CA HIS A 29 -7.22 -0.86 8.22
C HIS A 29 -7.43 0.54 7.67
N CYS A 30 -8.65 1.09 7.75
CA CYS A 30 -8.99 2.37 7.14
C CYS A 30 -9.62 3.36 8.14
N TYR A 31 -9.62 3.03 9.43
CA TYR A 31 -10.12 3.87 10.54
C TYR A 31 -11.53 4.43 10.30
N THR A 32 -12.36 3.71 9.55
CA THR A 32 -13.78 4.05 9.38
C THR A 32 -14.55 3.65 10.64
N TYR A 33 -15.34 4.59 11.18
CA TYR A 33 -16.04 4.45 12.45
C TYR A 33 -17.54 4.14 12.25
N TYR A 34 -18.09 3.36 13.18
CA TYR A 34 -19.50 3.00 13.23
C TYR A 34 -20.00 3.08 14.66
N CYS A 35 -21.20 3.62 14.85
CA CYS A 35 -21.84 3.65 16.17
C CYS A 35 -22.21 2.26 16.72
N SER A 36 -22.26 1.23 15.86
CA SER A 36 -22.57 -0.14 16.26
C SER A 36 -22.05 -1.17 15.24
N ARG A 37 -21.95 -2.44 15.66
CA ARG A 37 -21.63 -3.57 14.76
C ARG A 37 -22.68 -3.74 13.65
N SER A 38 -23.96 -3.50 13.95
CA SER A 38 -25.05 -3.52 12.96
C SER A 38 -24.86 -2.47 11.87
N CYS A 39 -24.45 -1.25 12.24
CA CYS A 39 -24.13 -0.21 11.25
C CYS A 39 -22.94 -0.60 10.36
N ARG A 40 -21.91 -1.24 10.93
CA ARG A 40 -20.78 -1.75 10.15
C ARG A 40 -21.21 -2.85 9.17
N GLN A 41 -22.08 -3.77 9.59
CA GLN A 41 -22.55 -4.85 8.73
C GLN A 41 -23.39 -4.32 7.57
N ARG A 42 -24.27 -3.33 7.83
CA ARG A 42 -25.07 -2.67 6.78
C ARG A 42 -24.22 -1.92 5.76
N ASP A 43 -23.12 -1.30 6.20
CA ASP A 43 -22.19 -0.58 5.30
C ASP A 43 -21.17 -1.51 4.61
N TRP A 44 -21.16 -2.82 4.90
CA TRP A 44 -20.07 -3.72 4.52
C TRP A 44 -19.74 -3.70 3.02
N GLU A 45 -20.76 -3.72 2.15
CA GLU A 45 -20.54 -3.72 0.70
C GLU A 45 -19.87 -2.43 0.19
N ARG A 46 -20.13 -1.28 0.81
CA ARG A 46 -19.42 -0.02 0.47
C ARG A 46 -18.05 0.04 1.14
N HIS A 47 -17.97 -0.44 2.38
CA HIS A 47 -16.76 -0.42 3.18
C HIS A 47 -15.67 -1.31 2.61
N ARG A 48 -16.00 -2.52 2.15
CA ARG A 48 -15.03 -3.52 1.68
C ARG A 48 -14.13 -3.00 0.56
N ASP A 49 -14.67 -2.21 -0.36
CA ASP A 49 -13.92 -1.66 -1.48
C ASP A 49 -12.93 -0.59 -1.00
N LYS A 50 -13.42 0.41 -0.25
CA LYS A 50 -12.56 1.44 0.36
C LYS A 50 -11.50 0.86 1.29
N CYS A 51 -11.88 -0.14 2.08
CA CYS A 51 -10.99 -0.83 3.00
C CYS A 51 -9.90 -1.60 2.25
N SER A 52 -10.25 -2.26 1.14
CA SER A 52 -9.29 -2.94 0.27
C SER A 52 -8.19 -1.99 -0.21
N PHE A 53 -8.55 -0.82 -0.75
CA PHE A 53 -7.57 0.19 -1.17
C PHE A 53 -6.66 0.63 -0.02
N ALA A 54 -7.23 0.89 1.16
CA ALA A 54 -6.44 1.27 2.34
C ALA A 54 -5.46 0.15 2.76
N ARG A 55 -5.89 -1.11 2.73
CA ARG A 55 -5.05 -2.28 3.05
C ARG A 55 -3.89 -2.42 2.07
N ILE A 56 -4.16 -2.32 0.77
CA ILE A 56 -3.13 -2.39 -0.27
C ILE A 56 -2.15 -1.23 -0.14
N ASN A 57 -2.64 0.00 0.11
CA ASN A 57 -1.76 1.15 0.31
C ASN A 57 -0.83 0.98 1.52
N SER A 58 -1.33 0.47 2.65
CA SER A 58 -0.49 0.16 3.81
C SER A 58 0.53 -0.92 3.48
N LEU A 59 0.12 -1.98 2.79
CA LEU A 59 1.03 -3.06 2.37
C LEU A 59 2.14 -2.55 1.44
N CYS A 60 1.81 -1.68 0.48
CA CYS A 60 2.82 -1.05 -0.39
C CYS A 60 3.84 -0.24 0.41
N LYS A 61 3.40 0.51 1.44
CA LYS A 61 4.31 1.26 2.32
C LYS A 61 5.22 0.33 3.11
N GLU A 62 4.68 -0.77 3.65
CA GLU A 62 5.48 -1.79 4.34
C GLU A 62 6.54 -2.39 3.40
N VAL A 63 6.17 -2.71 2.15
CA VAL A 63 7.11 -3.21 1.13
C VAL A 63 8.22 -2.20 0.87
N ILE A 64 7.89 -0.92 0.65
CA ILE A 64 8.89 0.14 0.46
C ILE A 64 9.85 0.21 1.66
N MET A 65 9.31 0.10 2.88
CA MET A 65 10.13 0.10 4.10
C MET A 65 11.01 -1.15 4.23
N LYS A 66 10.52 -2.32 3.81
CA LYS A 66 11.31 -3.56 3.75
C LYS A 66 12.44 -3.45 2.73
N VAL A 67 12.17 -2.97 1.52
CA VAL A 67 13.18 -2.76 0.47
C VAL A 67 14.33 -1.86 0.98
N ARG A 68 14.01 -0.80 1.73
CA ARG A 68 15.02 0.09 2.33
C ARG A 68 15.95 -0.59 3.33
N ARG A 69 15.59 -1.79 3.81
CA ARG A 69 16.33 -2.56 4.82
C ARG A 69 16.78 -3.93 4.32
N ASP A 70 16.59 -4.24 3.04
CA ASP A 70 16.90 -5.53 2.42
C ASP A 70 18.08 -5.36 1.44
N PRO A 71 19.33 -5.67 1.84
CA PRO A 71 20.51 -5.44 1.01
C PRO A 71 20.51 -6.25 -0.28
N GLU A 72 19.95 -7.45 -0.27
CA GLU A 72 19.89 -8.32 -1.45
C GLU A 72 18.93 -7.73 -2.49
N THR A 73 17.76 -7.28 -2.04
CA THR A 73 16.83 -6.54 -2.91
C THR A 73 17.48 -5.28 -3.49
N GLN A 74 18.18 -4.50 -2.66
CA GLN A 74 18.87 -3.28 -3.10
C GLN A 74 19.98 -3.57 -4.12
N PHE A 75 20.71 -4.67 -3.95
CA PHE A 75 21.73 -5.11 -4.90
C PHE A 75 21.12 -5.37 -6.28
N HIS A 76 20.04 -6.15 -6.34
CA HIS A 76 19.36 -6.46 -7.59
C HIS A 76 18.73 -5.22 -8.23
N MET A 77 18.06 -4.37 -7.44
CA MET A 77 17.52 -3.10 -7.92
C MET A 77 18.61 -2.18 -8.49
N SER A 78 19.75 -2.06 -7.81
CA SER A 78 20.88 -1.24 -8.27
C SER A 78 21.49 -1.77 -9.57
N ARG A 79 21.57 -3.09 -9.73
CA ARG A 79 22.03 -3.71 -10.98
C ARG A 79 21.13 -3.32 -12.15
N VAL A 80 19.81 -3.49 -12.00
CA VAL A 80 18.82 -3.09 -13.01
C VAL A 80 18.86 -1.59 -13.29
N ALA A 81 19.03 -0.75 -12.25
CA ALA A 81 19.15 0.69 -12.42
C ALA A 81 20.38 1.08 -13.25
N ARG A 82 21.56 0.48 -12.98
CA ARG A 82 22.81 0.74 -13.71
C ARG A 82 22.71 0.32 -15.17
N GLU A 83 22.15 -0.87 -15.43
CA GLU A 83 21.98 -1.39 -16.79
C GLU A 83 20.96 -0.58 -17.59
N GLY A 84 19.80 -0.29 -16.99
CA GLY A 84 18.77 0.54 -17.61
C GLY A 84 19.26 1.97 -17.87
N PHE A 85 20.00 2.57 -16.93
CA PHE A 85 20.55 3.90 -17.12
C PHE A 85 21.53 3.98 -18.29
N ARG A 86 22.41 2.98 -18.43
CA ARG A 86 23.36 2.90 -19.55
C ARG A 86 22.64 2.81 -20.90
N ARG A 87 21.49 2.13 -20.96
CA ARG A 87 20.76 1.86 -22.20
C ARG A 87 19.80 2.98 -22.59
N GLU A 88 19.10 3.57 -21.62
CA GLU A 88 17.92 4.42 -21.88
C GLU A 88 17.99 5.78 -21.17
N GLY A 89 19.11 6.12 -20.52
CA GLY A 89 19.29 7.40 -19.83
C GLY A 89 18.61 7.43 -18.47
N ARG A 90 18.06 8.57 -18.04
CA ARG A 90 17.46 8.70 -16.68
C ARG A 90 16.12 7.94 -16.58
N GLY A 91 15.83 7.40 -15.40
CA GLY A 91 14.64 6.58 -15.16
C GLY A 91 14.51 6.06 -13.73
N SER A 92 13.60 5.11 -13.52
CA SER A 92 13.27 4.52 -12.22
C SER A 92 13.19 2.98 -12.30
N VAL A 93 13.56 2.30 -11.21
CA VAL A 93 13.37 0.86 -11.05
C VAL A 93 12.12 0.62 -10.22
N ASN A 94 11.18 -0.15 -10.76
CA ASN A 94 10.00 -0.59 -10.04
C ASN A 94 10.10 -2.07 -9.70
N ILE A 95 9.75 -2.41 -8.46
CA ILE A 95 9.45 -3.78 -8.05
C ILE A 95 7.96 -4.06 -8.28
N ARG A 96 7.65 -5.13 -9.02
CA ARG A 96 6.27 -5.54 -9.29
C ARG A 96 5.91 -6.76 -8.45
N LEU A 97 4.94 -6.58 -7.55
CA LEU A 97 4.35 -7.63 -6.73
C LEU A 97 2.92 -7.84 -7.22
N ILE A 98 2.66 -8.96 -7.88
CA ILE A 98 1.41 -9.22 -8.61
C ILE A 98 0.20 -9.49 -7.70
N SER A 99 0.43 -9.72 -6.40
CA SER A 99 -0.63 -9.98 -5.44
C SER A 99 -0.26 -9.50 -4.03
N ALA A 100 -1.29 -9.27 -3.19
CA ALA A 100 -1.08 -9.02 -1.76
C ALA A 100 -0.36 -10.19 -1.08
N TYR A 101 -0.60 -11.42 -1.54
CA TYR A 101 0.08 -12.61 -1.03
C TYR A 101 1.59 -12.58 -1.32
N SER A 102 1.99 -12.30 -2.57
CA SER A 102 3.42 -12.19 -2.92
C SER A 102 4.11 -11.06 -2.16
N ALA A 103 3.40 -9.96 -1.91
CA ALA A 103 3.92 -8.86 -1.11
C ALA A 103 4.11 -9.24 0.36
N GLN A 104 3.17 -9.96 0.96
CA GLN A 104 3.32 -10.48 2.32
C GLN A 104 4.47 -11.48 2.44
N LEU A 105 4.58 -12.38 1.47
CA LEU A 105 5.66 -13.37 1.43
C LEU A 105 7.04 -12.69 1.32
N TYR A 106 7.13 -11.60 0.54
CA TYR A 106 8.32 -10.75 0.49
C TYR A 106 8.63 -10.08 1.83
N LEU A 107 7.62 -9.54 2.53
CA LEU A 107 7.82 -8.90 3.83
C LEU A 107 8.42 -9.88 4.86
N GLU A 108 7.94 -11.13 4.85
CA GLU A 108 8.39 -12.18 5.74
C GLU A 108 9.82 -12.65 5.41
N LYS A 109 10.08 -12.98 4.14
CA LYS A 109 11.28 -13.75 3.75
C LYS A 109 12.32 -12.95 2.95
N GLY A 110 12.00 -11.71 2.56
CA GLY A 110 12.88 -10.86 1.76
C GLY A 110 13.09 -11.38 0.34
N TRP A 111 14.21 -11.02 -0.27
CA TRP A 111 14.52 -11.37 -1.66
C TRP A 111 14.56 -12.88 -1.96
N GLN A 112 14.79 -13.73 -0.96
CA GLN A 112 14.92 -15.19 -1.13
C GLN A 112 13.72 -15.84 -1.85
N ILE A 113 12.52 -15.28 -1.67
CA ILE A 113 11.31 -15.82 -2.33
C ILE A 113 11.31 -15.57 -3.84
N PHE A 114 12.16 -14.67 -4.31
CA PHE A 114 12.36 -14.34 -5.71
C PHE A 114 13.59 -15.01 -6.31
N ALA A 115 14.44 -15.67 -5.51
CA ALA A 115 15.66 -16.33 -5.99
C ALA A 115 15.39 -17.45 -7.02
N ARG A 116 14.18 -18.01 -7.04
CA ARG A 116 13.72 -19.02 -8.01
C ARG A 116 13.00 -18.43 -9.21
N HIS A 117 12.77 -17.11 -9.22
CA HIS A 117 12.11 -16.39 -10.29
C HIS A 117 13.12 -15.56 -11.07
N ASP A 118 12.87 -15.36 -12.37
CA ASP A 118 13.69 -14.46 -13.17
C ASP A 118 13.58 -13.03 -12.61
N PRO A 119 14.67 -12.40 -12.16
CA PRO A 119 14.65 -11.02 -11.66
C PRO A 119 14.06 -10.02 -12.66
N ASN A 120 14.13 -10.29 -13.97
CA ASN A 120 13.55 -9.45 -15.02
C ASN A 120 12.01 -9.48 -15.05
N GLN A 121 11.39 -10.47 -14.41
CA GLN A 121 9.93 -10.53 -14.25
C GLN A 121 9.44 -9.75 -13.03
N LEU A 122 10.35 -9.29 -12.17
CA LEU A 122 10.04 -8.62 -10.90
C LEU A 122 10.52 -7.18 -10.86
N LEU A 123 11.70 -6.91 -11.41
CA LEU A 123 12.30 -5.60 -11.46
C LEU A 123 12.26 -5.05 -12.88
N PHE A 124 11.70 -3.85 -13.01
CA PHE A 124 11.50 -3.21 -14.31
C PHE A 124 12.10 -1.81 -14.28
N TYR A 125 12.93 -1.52 -15.27
CA TYR A 125 13.42 -0.17 -15.52
C TYR A 125 12.40 0.59 -16.36
N TYR A 126 12.12 1.84 -15.99
CA TYR A 126 11.30 2.76 -16.77
C TYR A 126 12.11 4.02 -17.04
N PRO A 127 12.44 4.33 -18.30
CA PRO A 127 13.01 5.62 -18.64
C PRO A 127 12.00 6.74 -18.34
N ILE A 128 12.48 7.95 -18.10
CA ILE A 128 11.63 9.11 -17.81
C ILE A 128 10.52 9.27 -18.85
N GLN A 129 10.83 9.12 -20.14
CA GLN A 129 9.81 9.26 -21.20
C GLN A 129 8.65 8.28 -21.00
N ALA A 130 8.93 7.01 -20.68
CA ALA A 130 7.89 6.02 -20.43
C ALA A 130 7.07 6.31 -19.17
N LEU A 131 7.65 7.00 -18.16
CA LEU A 131 6.92 7.44 -16.97
C LEU A 131 5.98 8.61 -17.29
N ILE A 132 6.44 9.57 -18.10
CA ILE A 132 5.64 10.69 -18.59
C ILE A 132 4.45 10.17 -19.40
N ASP A 133 4.70 9.29 -20.39
CA ASP A 133 3.67 8.74 -21.27
C ASP A 133 2.58 7.97 -20.50
N GLN A 134 2.96 7.32 -19.40
CA GLN A 134 2.04 6.59 -18.53
C GLN A 134 1.35 7.47 -17.48
N ARG A 135 1.60 8.78 -17.45
CA ARG A 135 1.16 9.72 -16.40
C ARG A 135 1.52 9.23 -14.99
N LYS A 136 2.69 8.61 -14.86
CA LYS A 136 3.28 8.12 -13.60
C LYS A 136 4.39 9.04 -13.08
N GLU A 137 4.58 10.16 -13.74
CA GLU A 137 5.32 11.30 -13.19
C GLU A 137 4.63 11.82 -11.92
N LEU A 138 5.44 12.36 -11.00
CA LEU A 138 5.02 12.83 -9.69
C LEU A 138 3.84 13.82 -9.81
N VAL A 139 2.66 13.41 -9.32
CA VAL A 139 1.64 14.33 -8.79
C VAL A 139 2.00 14.67 -7.36
#